data_AF-A0A4P2Q823-F1
#
_entry.id   AF-A0A4P2Q823-F1
#
_cell.length_a   1.000
_cell.length_b   1.000
_cell.length_c   1.000
_cell.angle_alpha   90.00
_cell.angle_beta   90.00
_cell.angle_gamma   90.00
#
_symmetry.space_group_name_H-M   'P 1'
#
loop_
_entity.id
_entity.type
_entity.pdbx_description
1 polymer ?
#
loop_
_entity_poly.entity_id
_entity_poly.type
_entity_poly.pdbx_seq_one_letter_code
_entity_poly.pdbx_strand_id
1 'polypeptide(L)'
;MLELTTTFTPADGSSPRTITLRISDVRPDPDGFTWSVAVDVLGFQYDDSVRLKQVDWAAAIEDAGRFIKRMVADKVELAGGGTLNPPIFPPEA
;
A
#
# COMPACT_ATOMS: atom_id res chain seq x y z
N MET A 1 2.68 -2.43 -13.91
CA MET A 1 3.08 -2.20 -12.51
C MET A 1 2.77 -0.75 -12.18
N LEU A 2 2.07 -0.51 -11.07
CA LEU A 2 1.83 0.82 -10.53
C LEU A 2 2.66 0.95 -9.25
N GLU A 3 3.46 2.00 -9.15
CA GLU A 3 4.33 2.25 -8.01
C GLU A 3 4.19 3.71 -7.57
N LEU A 4 4.16 3.91 -6.25
CA LEU A 4 4.24 5.21 -5.61
C LEU A 4 5.32 5.18 -4.55
N THR A 5 6.19 6.18 -4.56
CA THR A 5 7.19 6.38 -3.50
C THR A 5 6.80 7.60 -2.67
N THR A 6 6.89 7.48 -1.35
CA THR A 6 6.61 8.57 -0.41
C THR A 6 7.61 8.55 0.74
N THR A 7 7.93 9.71 1.29
CA THR A 7 8.80 9.84 2.46
C THR A 7 7.94 9.84 3.73
N PHE A 8 8.15 8.85 4.59
CA PHE A 8 7.57 8.83 5.93
C PHE A 8 8.48 9.56 6.92
N THR A 9 7.93 10.54 7.62
CA THR A 9 8.60 11.26 8.72
C THR A 9 7.89 10.90 10.02
N PRO A 10 8.50 10.05 10.86
CA PRO A 10 7.93 9.61 12.15
C PRO A 10 7.72 10.77 13.13
N ALA A 11 6.68 10.68 13.96
CA ALA A 11 6.39 11.69 14.99
C ALA A 11 7.36 11.64 16.19
N ASP A 12 8.03 10.51 16.39
CA ASP A 12 8.98 10.28 17.49
C ASP A 12 10.36 10.97 17.29
N GLY A 13 10.55 11.66 16.16
CA GLY A 13 11.79 12.34 15.80
C GLY A 13 12.87 11.44 15.19
N SER A 14 12.58 10.16 14.95
CA SER A 14 13.49 9.28 14.23
C SER A 14 13.64 9.69 12.76
N SER A 15 14.74 9.24 12.12
CA SER A 15 15.08 9.66 10.77
C SER A 15 13.98 9.32 9.74
N PRO A 16 13.64 10.25 8.82
CA PRO A 16 12.72 9.97 7.73
C PRO A 16 13.16 8.78 6.88
N ARG A 17 12.19 8.04 6.35
CA ARG A 17 12.43 6.84 5.53
C ARG A 17 11.64 6.90 4.24
N THR A 18 12.25 6.41 3.17
CA THR A 18 11.56 6.21 1.90
C THR A 18 10.70 4.97 1.99
N ILE A 19 9.41 5.13 1.71
CA ILE A 19 8.40 4.07 1.63
C ILE A 19 8.03 3.87 0.17
N THR A 20 7.94 2.61 -0.26
CA THR A 20 7.51 2.25 -1.62
C THR A 20 6.24 1.42 -1.56
N LEU A 21 5.22 1.83 -2.31
CA LEU A 21 3.92 1.20 -2.42
C LEU A 21 3.77 0.66 -3.84
N ARG A 22 3.44 -0.63 -3.99
CA ARG A 22 3.36 -1.29 -5.31
C ARG A 22 2.07 -2.05 -5.48
N ILE A 23 1.49 -1.92 -6.67
CA ILE A 23 0.46 -2.82 -7.21
C ILE A 23 1.08 -3.51 -8.44
N SER A 24 1.26 -4.82 -8.35
CA SER A 24 1.98 -5.62 -9.34
C SER A 24 1.27 -6.95 -9.63
N ASP A 25 1.74 -7.64 -10.67
CA ASP A 25 1.30 -8.99 -11.04
C ASP A 25 -0.23 -9.22 -10.99
N VAL A 26 -0.97 -8.32 -11.67
CA VAL A 26 -2.42 -8.44 -11.87
C VAL A 26 -2.67 -9.48 -12.95
N ARG A 27 -3.29 -10.60 -12.58
CA ARG A 27 -3.46 -11.75 -13.49
C ARG A 27 -4.74 -12.52 -13.19
N PRO A 28 -5.33 -13.20 -14.20
CA PRO A 28 -6.40 -14.14 -13.94
C PRO A 28 -5.86 -15.33 -13.13
N ASP A 29 -6.68 -15.85 -12.23
CA ASP A 29 -6.40 -17.08 -11.51
C ASP A 29 -6.63 -18.31 -12.40
N PRO A 30 -6.03 -19.47 -12.07
CA PRO A 30 -6.24 -20.70 -12.84
C PRO A 30 -7.70 -21.19 -12.90
N ASP A 31 -8.55 -20.71 -11.98
CA ASP A 31 -9.99 -21.01 -12.01
C ASP A 31 -10.72 -20.34 -13.17
N GLY A 32 -10.14 -19.31 -13.79
CA GLY A 32 -10.74 -18.57 -14.90
C GLY A 32 -11.90 -17.65 -14.51
N PHE A 33 -12.25 -17.56 -13.23
CA PHE A 33 -13.37 -16.77 -12.72
C PHE A 33 -12.92 -15.57 -11.89
N THR A 34 -11.68 -15.56 -11.43
CA THR A 34 -11.17 -14.55 -10.51
C THR A 34 -9.81 -14.03 -10.96
N TRP A 35 -9.41 -12.93 -10.35
CA TRP A 35 -8.16 -12.24 -10.60
C TRP A 35 -7.39 -12.08 -9.31
N SER A 36 -6.08 -12.25 -9.39
CA SER A 36 -5.16 -11.97 -8.30
C SER A 36 -4.34 -10.72 -8.61
N VAL A 37 -4.00 -9.97 -7.57
CA VAL A 37 -3.09 -8.82 -7.62
C VAL A 37 -2.12 -8.88 -6.44
N ALA A 38 -0.85 -8.60 -6.70
CA ALA A 38 0.16 -8.45 -5.65
C ALA A 38 0.23 -7.00 -5.19
N VAL A 39 0.33 -6.82 -3.88
CA VAL A 39 0.47 -5.54 -3.20
C VAL A 39 1.69 -5.60 -2.29
N ASP A 40 2.57 -4.62 -2.42
CA ASP A 40 3.76 -4.49 -1.56
C ASP A 40 3.79 -3.10 -0.90
N VAL A 41 4.10 -3.07 0.40
CA VAL A 41 4.36 -1.88 1.20
C VAL A 41 5.72 -2.03 1.88
N LEU A 42 6.70 -1.30 1.37
CA LEU A 42 8.12 -1.47 1.69
C LEU A 42 8.69 -0.22 2.38
N GLY A 43 9.72 -0.40 3.21
CA GLY A 43 10.51 0.69 3.82
C GLY A 43 10.05 1.13 5.22
N PHE A 44 9.00 0.51 5.75
CA PHE A 44 8.66 0.61 7.18
C PHE A 44 9.61 -0.27 8.03
N GLN A 45 9.36 -0.43 9.33
CA GLN A 45 10.13 -1.37 10.15
C GLN A 45 10.03 -2.81 9.64
N TYR A 46 8.84 -3.17 9.14
CA TYR A 46 8.57 -4.45 8.50
C TYR A 46 7.90 -4.20 7.16
N ASP A 47 8.41 -4.87 6.14
CA ASP A 47 7.83 -4.89 4.81
C ASP A 47 6.62 -5.84 4.79
N ASP A 48 5.58 -5.48 4.04
CA ASP A 48 4.40 -6.31 3.84
C ASP A 48 4.19 -6.60 2.36
N SER A 49 3.94 -7.86 2.05
CA SER A 49 3.60 -8.34 0.71
C SER A 49 2.36 -9.24 0.81
N VAL A 50 1.29 -8.86 0.11
CA VAL A 50 0.00 -9.56 0.15
C VAL A 50 -0.49 -9.80 -1.27
N ARG A 51 -1.18 -10.92 -1.46
CA ARG A 51 -1.94 -11.19 -2.69
C ARG A 51 -3.42 -11.14 -2.42
N LEU A 52 -4.11 -10.24 -3.12
CA LEU A 52 -5.56 -10.08 -3.03
C LEU A 52 -6.22 -10.79 -4.21
N LYS A 53 -7.42 -11.34 -3.98
CA LYS A 53 -8.23 -12.02 -4.98
C LYS A 53 -9.54 -11.26 -5.18
N GLN A 54 -9.92 -11.03 -6.43
CA GLN A 54 -11.10 -10.25 -6.82
C GLN A 54 -11.82 -10.87 -8.01
N VAL A 55 -13.05 -10.43 -8.24
CA VAL A 55 -13.95 -11.00 -9.26
C VAL A 55 -13.57 -10.61 -10.69
N ASP A 56 -12.85 -9.50 -10.88
CA ASP A 56 -12.37 -9.03 -12.17
C ASP A 56 -11.09 -8.17 -12.04
N TRP A 57 -10.52 -7.80 -13.18
CA TRP A 57 -9.29 -7.01 -13.26
C TRP A 57 -9.41 -5.61 -12.65
N ALA A 58 -10.52 -4.90 -12.89
CA ALA A 58 -10.71 -3.55 -12.39
C ALA A 58 -10.91 -3.56 -10.86
N ALA A 59 -11.73 -4.48 -10.38
CA ALA A 59 -11.94 -4.72 -8.95
C ALA A 59 -10.62 -5.06 -8.23
N ALA A 60 -9.74 -5.86 -8.86
CA ALA A 60 -8.41 -6.16 -8.31
C ALA A 60 -7.58 -4.90 -8.08
N ILE A 61 -7.51 -3.99 -9.06
CA ILE A 61 -6.72 -2.76 -8.93
C ILE A 61 -7.33 -1.79 -7.92
N GLU A 62 -8.65 -1.61 -7.95
CA GLU A 62 -9.34 -0.72 -7.01
C GLU A 62 -9.19 -1.18 -5.56
N ASP A 63 -9.39 -2.48 -5.31
CA ASP A 63 -9.27 -3.05 -3.98
C ASP A 63 -7.82 -3.01 -3.48
N ALA A 64 -6.85 -3.28 -4.35
CA ALA A 64 -5.43 -3.09 -4.04
C ALA A 64 -5.11 -1.65 -3.60
N GLY A 65 -5.65 -0.64 -4.28
CA GLY A 65 -5.48 0.76 -3.88
C GLY A 65 -6.09 1.06 -2.50
N ARG A 66 -7.30 0.55 -2.22
CA ARG A 66 -7.95 0.70 -0.90
C ARG A 66 -7.17 -0.02 0.20
N PHE A 67 -6.65 -1.20 -0.10
CA PHE A 67 -5.87 -2.01 0.83
C PHE A 67 -4.56 -1.33 1.19
N ILE A 68 -3.81 -0.81 0.21
CA ILE A 68 -2.59 -0.01 0.45
C ILE A 68 -2.90 1.16 1.39
N LYS A 69 -3.98 1.90 1.12
CA LYS A 69 -4.37 3.05 1.95
C LYS A 69 -4.57 2.63 3.42
N ARG A 70 -5.31 1.55 3.68
CA ARG A 70 -5.54 1.04 5.04
C ARG A 70 -4.24 0.57 5.69
N MET A 71 -3.47 -0.26 5.01
CA MET A 71 -2.22 -0.81 5.52
C MET A 71 -1.20 0.27 5.89
N VAL A 72 -1.07 1.32 5.07
CA VAL A 72 -0.16 2.41 5.41
C VAL A 72 -0.68 3.23 6.60
N ALA A 73 -1.99 3.42 6.74
CA ALA A 73 -2.56 4.12 7.89
C ALA A 73 -2.23 3.37 9.18
N ASP A 74 -2.47 2.06 9.20
CA ASP A 74 -2.17 1.19 10.31
C ASP A 74 -0.66 1.22 10.65
N LYS A 75 0.21 1.20 9.62
CA LYS A 75 1.67 1.29 9.82
C LYS A 75 2.12 2.63 10.39
N VAL A 76 1.51 3.74 9.96
CA VAL A 76 1.79 5.07 10.51
C VAL A 76 1.33 5.14 11.97
N GLU A 77 0.15 4.61 12.29
CA GLU A 77 -0.37 4.55 13.66
C GLU A 77 0.52 3.68 14.57
N LEU A 78 0.92 2.50 14.11
CA LEU A 78 1.84 1.60 14.82
C LEU A 78 3.22 2.23 15.08
N ALA A 79 3.65 3.14 14.21
CA ALA A 79 4.88 3.91 14.40
C ALA A 79 4.71 5.10 15.38
N GLY A 80 3.53 5.26 16.00
CA GLY A 80 3.22 6.38 16.89
C GLY A 80 2.82 7.67 16.16
N GLY A 81 2.47 7.57 14.86
CA GLY A 81 2.11 8.70 14.00
C GLY A 81 3.26 9.21 13.13
N GLY A 82 2.96 10.23 12.33
CA GLY A 82 3.92 10.88 11.43
C GLY A 82 3.25 11.43 10.18
N THR A 83 4.06 11.88 9.23
CA THR A 83 3.58 12.45 7.96
C THR A 83 4.15 11.72 6.76
N LEU A 84 3.43 11.75 5.64
CA LEU A 84 3.84 11.17 4.35
C LEU A 84 3.93 12.27 3.31
N ASN A 85 5.00 12.28 2.52
CA ASN A 85 5.19 13.24 1.43
C ASN A 85 5.72 12.56 0.15
N PRO A 86 4.95 12.51 -0.95
CA PRO A 86 3.59 13.04 -1.10
C PRO A 86 2.57 12.32 -0.20
N PRO A 87 1.49 13.01 0.22
CA PRO A 87 0.46 12.39 1.05
C PRO A 87 -0.31 11.35 0.22
N ILE A 88 -0.62 10.22 0.85
CA ILE A 88 -1.48 9.17 0.27
C ILE A 88 -2.92 9.25 0.79
N PHE A 89 -3.12 10.05 1.84
CA PHE A 89 -4.42 10.40 2.40
C PHE A 89 -4.77 11.80 1.92
N PRO A 90 -6.05 12.10 1.66
CA PRO A 90 -6.46 13.50 1.51
C PRO A 90 -6.09 14.27 2.79
N PRO A 91 -5.67 15.55 2.70
CA PRO A 91 -5.48 16.37 3.88
C PRO A 91 -6.80 16.42 4.67
N GLU A 92 -6.71 16.35 6.00
CA GLU A 92 -7.87 16.59 6.86
C GLU A 92 -8.40 17.99 6.57
N ALA A 93 -9.71 18.09 6.28
CA ALA A 93 -10.39 19.31 5.89
C ALA A 93 -10.71 20.20 7.09
#